data_AF-A0A816TKB4-F1
#
_entry.id   AF-A0A816TKB4-F1
#
_cell.length_a   1.000
_cell.length_b   1.000
_cell.length_c   1.000
_cell.angle_alpha   90.00
_cell.angle_beta   90.00
_cell.angle_gamma   90.00
#
_symmetry.space_group_name_H-M   'P 1'
#
loop_
_entity.id
_entity.type
_entity.pdbx_description
1 polymer ?
#
loop_
_entity_poly.entity_id
_entity_poly.type
_entity_poly.pdbx_seq_one_letter_code
_entity_poly.pdbx_strand_id
1 'polypeptide(L)'
;MDREDYKKYAELLFQRFGDRVKFWITLNQPYSLASKGYGDGSYPPGRCTGCEFGGDSGIEPYIVGHNQLLAHAIAVALYRKRYQKLQGGKIGTTLIGRWFTPLNENSIRDTAAAKRAFKFFVGWYIYIYIYTSII
;
A
#
# COMPACT_ATOMS: atom_id res chain seq x y z
N MET A 1 9.56 -8.39 4.69
CA MET A 1 8.82 -9.55 4.15
C MET A 1 9.32 -9.76 2.73
N ASP A 2 9.88 -10.94 2.44
CA ASP A 2 10.26 -11.26 1.07
C ASP A 2 9.00 -11.33 0.18
N ARG A 3 9.12 -10.89 -1.07
CA ARG A 3 7.99 -10.80 -2.00
C ARG A 3 7.47 -12.19 -2.35
N GLU A 4 8.35 -13.18 -2.37
CA GLU A 4 7.99 -14.57 -2.63
C GLU A 4 7.24 -15.19 -1.44
N ASP A 5 7.56 -14.79 -0.20
CA ASP A 5 6.83 -15.22 0.98
C ASP A 5 5.38 -14.72 0.96
N TYR A 6 5.17 -13.45 0.62
CA TYR A 6 3.82 -12.89 0.50
C TYR A 6 3.01 -13.57 -0.60
N LYS A 7 3.65 -13.88 -1.74
CA LYS A 7 3.03 -14.63 -2.84
C LYS A 7 2.57 -16.02 -2.39
N LYS A 8 3.44 -16.78 -1.70
CA LYS A 8 3.09 -18.11 -1.16
C LYS A 8 1.93 -18.03 -0.18
N TYR A 9 1.94 -17.03 0.70
CA TYR A 9 0.86 -16.76 1.64
C TYR A 9 -0.46 -16.50 0.91
N ALA A 10 -0.48 -15.57 -0.06
CA ALA A 10 -1.67 -15.26 -0.83
C ALA A 10 -2.19 -16.47 -1.62
N GLU A 11 -1.29 -17.23 -2.24
CA GLU A 11 -1.63 -18.44 -2.98
C GLU A 11 -2.34 -19.47 -2.09
N LEU A 12 -1.80 -19.72 -0.90
CA LEU A 12 -2.41 -20.63 0.06
C LEU A 12 -3.83 -20.19 0.41
N LEU A 13 -4.05 -18.89 0.65
CA LEU A 13 -5.39 -18.38 0.95
C LEU A 13 -6.36 -18.56 -0.22
N PHE A 14 -5.93 -18.26 -1.45
CA PHE A 14 -6.77 -18.43 -2.64
C PHE A 14 -7.16 -19.89 -2.84
N GLN A 15 -6.24 -20.82 -2.59
CA GLN A 15 -6.52 -22.27 -2.68
C GLN A 15 -7.51 -22.74 -1.60
N ARG A 16 -7.39 -22.24 -0.37
CA ARG A 16 -8.18 -22.74 0.77
C ARG A 16 -9.56 -22.10 0.92
N PHE A 17 -9.71 -20.86 0.49
CA PHE A 17 -10.92 -20.08 0.76
C PHE A 17 -11.57 -19.49 -0.49
N GLY A 18 -10.94 -19.56 -1.66
CA GLY A 18 -11.46 -18.92 -2.87
C GLY A 18 -12.72 -19.56 -3.45
N ASP A 19 -13.07 -20.76 -2.99
CA ASP A 19 -14.39 -21.38 -3.22
C ASP A 19 -15.52 -20.50 -2.64
N ARG A 20 -15.29 -19.86 -1.49
CA ARG A 20 -16.28 -19.04 -0.75
C ARG A 20 -16.00 -17.54 -0.80
N VAL A 21 -14.74 -17.13 -0.67
CA VAL A 21 -14.33 -15.72 -0.61
C VAL A 21 -14.25 -15.14 -2.01
N LYS A 22 -15.12 -14.15 -2.28
CA LYS A 22 -15.22 -13.48 -3.59
C LYS A 22 -14.65 -12.06 -3.61
N PHE A 23 -14.23 -11.52 -2.47
CA PHE A 23 -13.64 -10.20 -2.37
C PHE A 23 -12.36 -10.27 -1.57
N TRP A 24 -11.25 -9.96 -2.23
CA TRP A 24 -9.91 -10.06 -1.67
C TRP A 24 -9.30 -8.67 -1.49
N ILE A 25 -8.79 -8.42 -0.30
CA ILE A 25 -7.94 -7.27 0.00
C ILE A 25 -6.54 -7.82 0.24
N THR A 26 -5.57 -7.30 -0.50
CA THR A 26 -4.15 -7.66 -0.37
C THR A 26 -3.54 -6.99 0.86
N LEU A 27 -3.36 -5.68 0.78
CA LEU A 27 -2.77 -4.87 1.84
C LEU A 27 -3.81 -3.92 2.42
N ASN A 28 -3.80 -3.77 3.74
CA ASN A 28 -4.57 -2.77 4.44
C ASN A 28 -3.73 -1.51 4.71
N GLN A 29 -4.16 -0.35 4.20
CA GLN A 29 -3.58 0.97 4.47
C GLN A 29 -2.05 1.00 4.38
N PRO A 30 -1.45 0.74 3.20
CA PRO A 30 -0.01 0.56 3.09
C PRO A 30 0.79 1.82 3.50
N TYR A 31 0.25 3.02 3.24
CA TYR A 31 0.80 4.29 3.73
C TYR A 31 1.03 4.30 5.24
N SER A 32 0.06 3.79 6.02
CA SER A 32 0.17 3.77 7.48
C SER A 32 1.36 2.93 7.93
N LEU A 33 1.55 1.73 7.37
CA LEU A 33 2.70 0.90 7.73
C LEU A 33 4.03 1.55 7.34
N ALA A 34 4.14 2.09 6.12
CA ALA A 34 5.37 2.72 5.66
C ALA A 34 5.73 3.97 6.48
N SER A 35 4.75 4.85 6.73
CA SER A 35 4.98 6.10 7.48
C SER A 35 5.11 5.89 8.98
N LYS A 36 4.28 5.05 9.59
CA LYS A 36 4.23 4.87 11.05
C LYS A 36 5.19 3.79 11.55
N GLY A 37 5.42 2.74 10.75
CA GLY A 37 6.32 1.65 11.14
C GLY A 37 7.80 1.96 10.92
N TYR A 38 8.09 2.82 9.93
CA TYR A 38 9.45 3.08 9.43
C TYR A 38 9.78 4.57 9.26
N GLY A 39 8.81 5.46 9.48
CA GLY A 39 9.00 6.92 9.42
C GLY A 39 9.12 7.52 10.82
N ASP A 40 8.03 7.50 11.59
CA ASP A 40 8.02 8.01 12.98
C ASP A 40 8.17 6.90 14.04
N GLY A 41 8.22 5.63 13.64
CA GLY A 41 8.41 4.49 14.55
C GLY A 41 7.27 4.25 15.55
N SER A 42 6.10 4.87 15.37
CA SER A 42 4.98 4.70 16.30
C SER A 42 4.23 3.37 16.14
N TYR A 43 4.40 2.67 15.02
CA TYR A 43 3.85 1.32 14.78
C TYR A 43 4.98 0.28 14.74
N PRO A 44 4.71 -1.01 14.98
CA PRO A 44 5.68 -2.06 14.71
C PRO A 44 6.20 -2.01 13.26
N PRO A 45 7.51 -2.23 13.02
CA PRO A 45 8.54 -2.66 13.97
C PRO A 45 9.18 -1.53 14.81
N GLY A 46 8.70 -0.29 14.73
CA GLY A 46 9.20 0.81 15.54
C GLY A 46 10.51 1.41 15.04
N ARG A 47 10.75 1.35 13.73
CA ARG A 47 12.00 1.85 13.12
C ARG A 47 11.86 3.32 12.76
N CYS A 48 12.88 4.09 13.13
CA CYS A 48 13.00 5.50 12.78
C CYS A 48 14.44 5.98 13.01
N THR A 49 14.81 7.13 12.43
CA THR A 49 16.09 7.79 12.72
C THR A 49 16.15 8.15 14.20
N GLY A 50 17.08 7.53 14.94
CA GLY A 50 17.26 7.76 16.38
C GLY A 50 16.30 7.01 17.30
N CYS A 51 15.45 6.13 16.78
CA CYS A 51 14.62 5.22 17.60
C CYS A 51 15.44 4.06 18.21
N GLU A 52 14.90 3.40 19.24
CA GLU A 52 15.48 2.22 19.90
C GLU A 52 15.86 1.11 18.90
N PHE A 53 14.97 0.81 17.96
CA PHE A 53 15.18 -0.23 16.94
C PHE A 53 16.00 0.26 15.73
N GLY A 54 16.50 1.50 15.79
CA GLY A 54 17.23 2.17 14.72
C GLY A 54 16.43 2.32 13.43
N GLY A 55 17.15 2.67 12.36
CA GLY A 55 16.60 2.85 11.02
C GLY A 55 16.83 4.25 10.46
N ASP A 56 16.28 4.47 9.28
CA ASP A 56 16.42 5.74 8.56
C ASP A 56 15.06 6.18 8.00
N SER A 57 14.45 7.15 8.68
CA SER A 57 13.16 7.74 8.33
C SER A 57 13.15 8.44 6.97
N GLY A 58 14.33 8.77 6.42
CA GLY A 58 14.49 9.38 5.11
C GLY A 58 14.37 8.40 3.95
N ILE A 59 14.64 7.11 4.17
CA ILE A 59 14.69 6.10 3.09
C ILE A 59 13.77 4.90 3.33
N GLU A 60 13.63 4.43 4.57
CA GLU A 60 12.94 3.18 4.87
C GLU A 60 11.45 3.19 4.51
N PRO A 61 10.69 4.29 4.75
CA PRO A 61 9.30 4.34 4.29
C PRO A 61 9.17 4.06 2.79
N TYR A 62 10.08 4.57 1.96
CA TYR A 62 10.05 4.37 0.52
C TYR A 62 10.41 2.93 0.11
N ILE A 63 11.40 2.34 0.79
CA ILE A 63 11.79 0.93 0.58
C ILE A 63 10.62 0.00 0.93
N VAL A 64 9.94 0.27 2.04
CA VAL A 64 8.78 -0.51 2.50
C VAL A 64 7.62 -0.34 1.53
N GLY A 65 7.27 0.91 1.16
CA GLY A 65 6.22 1.18 0.20
C GLY A 65 6.45 0.53 -1.16
N HIS A 66 7.70 0.54 -1.65
CA HIS A 66 8.07 -0.15 -2.89
C HIS A 66 7.83 -1.67 -2.80
N ASN A 67 8.25 -2.32 -1.72
CA ASN A 67 8.03 -3.74 -1.53
C ASN A 67 6.54 -4.08 -1.33
N GLN A 68 5.76 -3.23 -0.66
CA GLN A 68 4.31 -3.37 -0.54
C GLN A 68 3.62 -3.33 -1.92
N LEU A 69 4.01 -2.40 -2.79
CA LEU A 69 3.48 -2.30 -4.15
C LEU A 69 3.78 -3.54 -4.98
N LEU A 70 5.01 -4.06 -4.91
CA LEU A 70 5.39 -5.28 -5.61
C LEU A 70 4.65 -6.52 -5.07
N ALA A 71 4.54 -6.64 -3.75
CA ALA A 71 3.80 -7.73 -3.11
C ALA A 71 2.31 -7.72 -3.53
N HIS A 72 1.70 -6.55 -3.56
CA HIS A 72 0.35 -6.36 -4.10
C HIS A 72 0.26 -6.82 -5.56
N ALA A 73 1.15 -6.31 -6.44
CA ALA A 73 1.12 -6.62 -7.86
C ALA A 73 1.27 -8.13 -8.12
N ILE A 74 2.17 -8.80 -7.40
CA ILE A 74 2.39 -10.25 -7.51
C ILE A 74 1.14 -11.03 -7.10
N ALA A 75 0.51 -10.70 -5.97
CA ALA A 75 -0.70 -11.39 -5.50
C ALA A 75 -1.90 -11.15 -6.44
N VAL A 76 -2.05 -9.93 -6.95
CA VAL A 76 -3.08 -9.60 -7.95
C VAL A 76 -2.84 -10.39 -9.24
N ALA A 77 -1.63 -10.37 -9.79
CA ALA A 77 -1.29 -11.10 -11.01
C ALA A 77 -1.54 -12.61 -10.84
N LEU A 78 -1.15 -13.18 -9.70
CA LEU A 78 -1.42 -14.57 -9.36
C LEU A 78 -2.92 -14.88 -9.35
N TYR A 79 -3.71 -14.08 -8.63
CA TYR A 79 -5.17 -14.28 -8.52
C TYR A 79 -5.84 -14.19 -9.89
N ARG A 80 -5.57 -13.12 -10.65
CA ARG A 80 -6.16 -12.88 -11.97
C ARG A 80 -5.83 -13.99 -12.96
N LYS A 81 -4.57 -14.47 -12.96
CA LYS A 81 -4.10 -15.50 -13.89
C LYS A 81 -4.64 -16.90 -13.58
N ARG A 82 -4.66 -17.30 -12.30
CA ARG A 82 -4.92 -18.71 -11.92
C ARG A 82 -6.28 -18.94 -11.29
N TYR A 83 -6.83 -17.96 -10.57
CA TYR A 83 -7.95 -18.19 -9.67
C TYR A 83 -9.21 -17.42 -10.07
N GLN A 84 -9.10 -16.23 -10.67
CA GLN A 84 -10.24 -15.36 -10.92
C GLN A 84 -11.29 -15.98 -11.83
N LYS A 85 -10.89 -16.66 -12.92
CA LYS A 85 -11.83 -17.36 -13.81
C LYS A 85 -12.54 -18.53 -13.12
N LEU A 86 -11.83 -19.24 -12.24
CA LEU A 86 -12.35 -20.42 -11.54
C LEU A 86 -13.23 -20.04 -10.35
N GLN A 87 -12.89 -18.97 -9.66
CA GLN A 87 -13.49 -18.59 -8.38
C GLN A 87 -14.48 -17.43 -8.50
N GLY A 88 -14.43 -16.65 -9.58
CA GLY A 88 -15.36 -15.55 -9.85
C GLY A 88 -15.25 -14.35 -8.91
N GLY A 89 -14.13 -14.21 -8.17
CA GLY A 89 -13.94 -13.12 -7.22
C GLY A 89 -13.28 -11.86 -7.82
N LYS A 90 -13.17 -10.83 -6.98
CA LYS A 90 -12.47 -9.57 -7.24
C LYS A 90 -11.35 -9.38 -6.22
N ILE A 91 -10.26 -8.73 -6.63
CA ILE A 91 -9.09 -8.48 -5.79
C ILE A 91 -8.65 -7.02 -5.89
N GLY A 92 -8.28 -6.44 -4.75
CA GLY A 92 -7.80 -5.07 -4.64
C GLY A 92 -6.98 -4.84 -3.36
N THR A 93 -6.93 -3.59 -2.92
CA THR A 93 -6.24 -3.12 -1.71
C THR A 93 -7.07 -2.00 -1.07
N THR A 94 -6.84 -1.72 0.21
CA THR A 94 -7.47 -0.58 0.88
C THR A 94 -6.47 0.55 1.06
N LEU A 95 -6.89 1.74 0.66
CA LEU A 95 -6.14 2.97 0.88
C LEU A 95 -6.77 3.76 2.02
N ILE A 96 -5.93 4.31 2.89
CA ILE A 96 -6.38 5.34 3.81
C ILE A 96 -6.54 6.65 3.02
N GLY A 97 -7.73 7.23 3.07
CA GLY A 97 -8.05 8.50 2.43
C GLY A 97 -8.13 9.62 3.46
N ARG A 98 -7.43 10.72 3.20
CA ARG A 98 -7.65 12.00 3.88
C ARG A 98 -7.85 13.08 2.83
N TRP A 99 -8.85 13.93 3.05
CA TRP A 99 -9.04 15.13 2.25
C TRP A 99 -8.18 16.25 2.82
N PHE A 100 -7.56 17.04 1.93
CA PHE A 100 -6.71 18.16 2.31
C PHE A 100 -7.25 19.42 1.65
N THR A 101 -7.57 20.41 2.48
CA THR A 101 -7.95 21.76 2.05
C THR A 101 -6.79 22.72 2.30
N PRO A 102 -6.67 23.80 1.51
CA PRO A 102 -5.72 24.86 1.81
C PRO A 102 -6.06 25.50 3.17
N LEU A 103 -5.04 25.93 3.90
CA LEU A 103 -5.25 26.68 5.16
C LEU A 103 -5.85 28.06 4.88
N ASN A 104 -5.32 28.76 3.87
CA ASN A 104 -5.90 29.96 3.28
C ASN A 104 -6.22 29.71 1.80
N GLU A 105 -7.50 29.78 1.42
CA GLU A 105 -7.96 29.55 0.05
C GLU A 105 -7.40 30.56 -0.97
N ASN A 106 -7.07 31.77 -0.53
CA ASN A 106 -6.47 32.82 -1.37
C ASN A 106 -4.95 32.67 -1.51
N SER A 107 -4.33 31.74 -0.77
CA SER A 107 -2.89 31.45 -0.87
C SER A 107 -2.62 30.39 -1.94
N ILE A 108 -1.90 30.79 -2.98
CA ILE A 108 -1.40 29.85 -4.01
C ILE A 108 -0.49 28.78 -3.38
N ARG A 109 0.28 29.17 -2.35
CA ARG A 109 1.19 28.25 -1.64
C ARG A 109 0.41 27.18 -0.88
N ASP A 110 -0.68 27.54 -0.24
CA ASP A 110 -1.51 26.63 0.57
C ASP A 110 -2.31 25.72 -0.35
N THR A 111 -2.83 26.25 -1.45
CA THR A 111 -3.48 25.46 -2.51
C THR A 111 -2.52 24.42 -3.08
N ALA A 112 -1.26 24.81 -3.35
CA ALA A 112 -0.24 23.88 -3.83
C ALA A 112 0.17 22.86 -2.74
N ALA A 113 0.20 23.27 -1.47
CA ALA A 113 0.50 22.39 -0.34
C ALA A 113 -0.58 21.32 -0.14
N ALA A 114 -1.86 21.69 -0.17
CA ALA A 114 -2.99 20.75 -0.09
C ALA A 114 -2.93 19.70 -1.21
N LYS A 115 -2.67 20.14 -2.45
CA LYS A 115 -2.47 19.23 -3.60
C LYS A 115 -1.30 18.28 -3.40
N ARG A 116 -0.15 18.77 -2.90
CA ARG A 116 1.01 17.91 -2.60
C ARG A 116 0.71 16.92 -1.48
N ALA A 117 0.06 17.35 -0.40
CA ALA A 117 -0.31 16.48 0.70
C ALA A 117 -1.18 15.30 0.21
N PHE A 118 -2.18 15.57 -0.62
CA PHE A 118 -2.98 14.51 -1.24
C PHE A 118 -2.15 13.56 -2.12
N LYS A 119 -1.26 14.10 -2.96
CA LYS A 119 -0.37 13.30 -3.82
C LYS A 119 0.57 12.39 -3.02
N PHE A 120 1.11 12.87 -1.90
CA PHE A 120 1.97 12.04 -1.06
C PHE A 120 1.19 11.02 -0.23
N PHE A 121 0.00 11.38 0.26
CA PHE A 121 -0.78 10.52 1.16
C PHE A 121 -1.54 9.41 0.41
N VAL A 122 -2.29 9.79 -0.63
CA VAL A 122 -3.10 8.85 -1.43
C VAL A 122 -2.41 8.54 -2.77
N GLY A 123 -1.89 9.59 -3.41
CA GLY A 123 -1.28 9.54 -4.75
C GLY A 123 -0.18 8.48 -4.87
N TRP A 124 0.72 8.40 -3.88
CA TRP A 124 1.87 7.50 -3.87
C TRP A 124 1.51 6.05 -4.23
N TYR A 125 0.39 5.55 -3.70
CA TYR A 125 -0.08 4.19 -3.99
C TYR A 125 -1.07 4.15 -5.15
N ILE A 126 -2.05 5.06 -5.20
CA ILE A 126 -3.13 5.00 -6.19
C ILE A 126 -2.63 5.20 -7.61
N TYR A 127 -1.63 6.07 -7.84
CA TYR A 127 -1.10 6.29 -9.17
C TYR A 127 -0.49 5.01 -9.70
N ILE A 128 0.32 4.33 -8.89
CA ILE A 128 0.93 3.07 -9.29
C ILE A 128 -0.15 2.01 -9.55
N TYR A 129 -1.16 1.89 -8.69
CA TYR A 129 -2.24 0.92 -8.90
C TYR A 129 -3.07 1.17 -10.17
N ILE A 130 -3.33 2.42 -10.53
CA ILE A 130 -4.07 2.75 -11.75
C ILE A 130 -3.19 2.48 -12.98
N TYR A 131 -1.93 2.92 -12.97
CA TYR A 131 -1.05 2.79 -14.14
C TYR A 131 -0.56 1.36 -14.36
N THR A 132 -0.47 0.52 -13.32
CA THR A 132 -0.12 -0.91 -13.46
C THR A 132 -1.33 -1.82 -13.66
N SER A 133 -2.57 -1.32 -13.55
CA SER A 133 -3.79 -2.09 -13.84
C SER A 133 -4.17 -2.09 -15.33
N ILE A 134 -3.38 -1.44 -16.19
CA ILE A 134 -3.57 -1.36 -17.64
C ILE A 134 -2.71 -2.40 -18.39
N ILE A 135 -1.94 -3.25 -17.68
CA ILE A 135 -1.14 -4.34 -18.28
C ILE A 135 -1.62 -5.70 -17.75
#